data_AF-A0A6G2W084-F1
#
_entry.id   AF-A0A6G2W084-F1
#
_cell.length_a   1.000
_cell.length_b   1.000
_cell.length_c   1.000
_cell.angle_alpha   90.00
_cell.angle_beta   90.00
_cell.angle_gamma   90.00
#
_symmetry.space_group_name_H-M   'P 1'
#
loop_
_entity.id
_entity.type
_entity.pdbx_description
1 polymer ?
#
loop_
_entity_poly.entity_id
_entity_poly.type
_entity_poly.pdbx_seq_one_letter_code
_entity_poly.pdbx_strand_id
1 'polypeptide(L)'
;PDLLAGHSVGEFAAAHVAGVWSLQDAVTAVAARGRLMQALPAGGAMVAVQASEEEVTPLLEGRRCAIAAVNGPRAVVVSGDEDAVTEVAAHFTTSRRLRVSHAFHSPRTEPMLAAFREVMAGIEAAEPAVPIVSTLTGAPAGAAELACADYWVRHVRQTVRFADAVATLAAEGADTFLELGAAPVLSALGPDCLPDAAHTAFVPAARKDTAQLPGLLAALAALHTRGADVDWAVLYEAYAGRRVDLPTYAFDHARYWLPTAGVTTGDAAGHGLATADHPLVSARLDLPGDAGLLLTGRISTATHPVLAEHAVLGTVLVPGAALVDLALHAGRLTGRPVLEELTLQSPLVLEADTAVRLQVAAGPDGTVEIHSRAEHAPADE
;
A
#
# COMPACT_ATOMS: atom_id res chain seq x y z
N PRO A 1 -18.73 9.91 -3.61
CA PRO A 1 -18.85 8.98 -2.46
C PRO A 1 -19.88 7.91 -2.81
N ASP A 2 -19.67 6.68 -2.39
CA ASP A 2 -20.58 5.58 -2.71
C ASP A 2 -21.74 5.47 -1.72
N LEU A 3 -21.50 5.87 -0.47
CA LEU A 3 -22.46 5.86 0.62
C LEU A 3 -22.31 7.13 1.45
N LEU A 4 -23.41 7.56 2.08
CA LEU A 4 -23.46 8.72 2.97
C LEU A 4 -24.12 8.36 4.30
N ALA A 5 -23.64 8.97 5.37
CA ALA A 5 -24.34 9.08 6.63
C ALA A 5 -23.99 10.43 7.25
N GLY A 6 -24.84 10.95 8.13
CA GLY A 6 -24.54 12.19 8.84
C GLY A 6 -24.84 12.07 10.32
N HIS A 7 -24.03 12.68 11.17
CA HIS A 7 -24.28 12.68 12.61
C HIS A 7 -25.10 13.92 12.99
N SER A 8 -26.34 13.74 13.43
CA SER A 8 -27.21 14.84 13.84
C SER A 8 -27.33 15.91 12.74
N VAL A 9 -26.79 17.11 12.93
CA VAL A 9 -26.81 18.18 11.90
C VAL A 9 -26.12 17.75 10.60
N GLY A 10 -25.16 16.83 10.65
CA GLY A 10 -24.47 16.32 9.48
C GLY A 10 -25.41 15.60 8.50
N GLU A 11 -26.54 15.06 8.96
CA GLU A 11 -27.46 14.33 8.07
C GLU A 11 -28.18 15.25 7.08
N PHE A 12 -28.34 16.55 7.41
CA PHE A 12 -28.83 17.56 6.47
C PHE A 12 -27.82 17.83 5.34
N ALA A 13 -26.52 17.80 5.66
CA ALA A 13 -25.48 17.92 4.65
C ALA A 13 -25.39 16.65 3.79
N ALA A 14 -25.55 15.47 4.38
CA ALA A 14 -25.64 14.20 3.65
C ALA A 14 -26.83 14.20 2.67
N ALA A 15 -28.01 14.65 3.11
CA ALA A 15 -29.19 14.78 2.25
C ALA A 15 -28.94 15.75 1.07
N HIS A 16 -28.27 16.88 1.30
CA HIS A 16 -27.88 17.78 0.23
C HIS A 16 -26.90 17.13 -0.77
N VAL A 17 -25.83 16.50 -0.28
CA VAL A 17 -24.81 15.86 -1.14
C VAL A 17 -25.40 14.69 -1.93
N ALA A 18 -26.37 13.98 -1.36
CA ALA A 18 -27.13 12.95 -2.05
C ALA A 18 -28.12 13.50 -3.09
N GLY A 19 -28.32 14.82 -3.16
CA GLY A 19 -29.26 15.44 -4.09
C GLY A 19 -30.72 15.43 -3.62
N VAL A 20 -31.01 15.02 -2.38
CA VAL A 20 -32.36 15.05 -1.81
C VAL A 20 -32.87 16.48 -1.74
N TRP A 21 -32.00 17.43 -1.40
CA TRP A 21 -32.33 18.85 -1.28
C TRP A 21 -31.36 19.73 -2.05
N SER A 22 -31.87 20.88 -2.51
CA SER A 22 -31.02 21.97 -2.95
C SER A 22 -30.17 22.50 -1.76
N LEU A 23 -29.06 23.19 -2.06
CA LEU A 23 -28.26 23.82 -1.01
C LEU A 23 -29.09 24.83 -0.21
N GLN A 24 -29.97 25.57 -0.89
CA GLN A 24 -30.84 26.56 -0.26
C GLN A 24 -31.81 25.91 0.73
N ASP A 25 -32.38 24.76 0.39
CA ASP A 25 -33.32 24.04 1.26
C ASP A 25 -32.60 23.40 2.45
N ALA A 26 -31.43 22.80 2.22
CA ALA A 26 -30.59 22.28 3.30
C ALA A 26 -30.19 23.38 4.30
N VAL A 27 -29.80 24.56 3.81
CA VAL A 27 -29.51 25.73 4.65
C VAL A 27 -30.78 26.21 5.36
N THR A 28 -31.93 26.21 4.70
CA THR A 28 -33.22 26.59 5.29
C THR A 28 -33.58 25.67 6.45
N ALA A 29 -33.45 24.35 6.27
CA ALA A 29 -33.71 23.36 7.30
C ALA A 29 -32.76 23.52 8.51
N VAL A 30 -31.46 23.67 8.26
CA VAL A 30 -30.45 23.86 9.31
C VAL A 30 -30.67 25.17 10.06
N ALA A 31 -30.95 26.27 9.34
CA ALA A 31 -31.21 27.57 9.95
C ALA A 31 -32.50 27.58 10.78
N ALA A 32 -33.57 26.95 10.27
CA ALA A 32 -34.83 26.80 11.01
C ALA A 32 -34.62 25.98 12.28
N ARG A 33 -33.93 24.83 12.19
CA ARG A 33 -33.55 24.02 13.35
C ARG A 33 -32.78 24.86 14.36
N GLY A 34 -31.71 25.54 13.94
CA GLY A 34 -30.89 26.36 14.82
C GLY A 34 -31.70 27.45 15.54
N ARG A 35 -32.53 28.21 14.81
CA ARG A 35 -33.38 29.26 15.37
C ARG A 35 -34.41 28.71 16.36
N LEU A 36 -35.10 27.63 16.00
CA LEU A 36 -36.12 27.01 16.83
C LEU A 36 -35.53 26.39 18.09
N MET A 37 -34.35 25.76 17.98
CA MET A 37 -33.62 25.25 19.13
C MET A 37 -33.17 26.36 20.06
N GLN A 38 -32.69 27.49 19.51
CA GLN A 38 -32.27 28.65 20.28
C GLN A 38 -33.42 29.31 21.08
N ALA A 39 -34.67 29.11 20.65
CA ALA A 39 -35.86 29.62 21.34
C ALA A 39 -36.35 28.71 22.48
N LEU A 40 -35.75 27.54 22.67
CA LEU A 40 -36.14 26.62 23.73
C LEU A 40 -35.73 27.14 25.12
N PRO A 41 -36.46 26.78 26.19
CA PRO A 41 -36.08 27.15 27.54
C PRO A 41 -34.69 26.60 27.93
N ALA A 42 -33.93 27.41 28.68
CA ALA A 42 -32.66 27.00 29.26
C ALA A 42 -32.82 25.88 30.32
N GLY A 43 -31.69 25.31 30.77
CA GLY A 43 -31.65 24.27 31.80
C GLY A 43 -31.59 22.84 31.25
N GLY A 44 -31.17 22.68 30.01
CA GLY A 44 -30.84 21.38 29.42
C GLY A 44 -29.33 21.09 29.48
N ALA A 45 -28.96 19.81 29.54
CA ALA A 45 -27.57 19.36 29.48
C ALA A 45 -27.40 18.18 28.52
N MET A 46 -26.14 17.95 28.14
CA MET A 46 -25.69 16.73 27.47
C MET A 46 -24.41 16.23 28.14
N VAL A 47 -24.35 14.94 28.45
CA VAL A 47 -23.17 14.30 29.05
C VAL A 47 -22.84 13.03 28.27
N ALA A 48 -21.61 12.93 27.80
CA ALA A 48 -21.06 11.68 27.28
C ALA A 48 -20.66 10.79 28.46
N VAL A 49 -21.02 9.52 28.41
CA VAL A 49 -20.71 8.50 29.42
C VAL A 49 -20.03 7.30 28.77
N GLN A 50 -19.06 6.71 29.48
CA GLN A 50 -18.36 5.51 29.00
C GLN A 50 -19.11 4.22 29.36
N ALA A 51 -20.28 4.04 28.75
CA ALA A 51 -21.20 2.93 29.00
C ALA A 51 -21.94 2.53 27.71
N SER A 52 -22.53 1.34 27.72
CA SER A 52 -23.39 0.83 26.67
C SER A 52 -24.82 1.38 26.75
N GLU A 53 -25.57 1.26 25.66
CA GLU A 53 -27.00 1.62 25.62
C GLU A 53 -27.82 0.80 26.64
N GLU A 54 -27.47 -0.48 26.83
CA GLU A 54 -28.11 -1.40 27.77
C GLU A 54 -27.89 -0.99 29.23
N GLU A 55 -26.69 -0.51 29.59
CA GLU A 55 -26.40 -0.03 30.94
C GLU A 55 -27.10 1.30 31.26
N VAL A 56 -27.28 2.17 30.26
CA VAL A 56 -27.86 3.51 30.44
C VAL A 56 -29.38 3.47 30.46
N THR A 57 -30.01 2.64 29.61
CA THR A 57 -31.48 2.64 29.41
C THR A 57 -32.29 2.49 30.70
N PRO A 58 -31.99 1.55 31.63
CA PRO A 58 -32.72 1.40 32.89
C PRO A 58 -32.64 2.64 33.80
N LEU A 59 -31.59 3.45 33.66
CA LEU A 59 -31.39 4.66 34.44
C LEU A 59 -32.22 5.84 33.93
N LEU A 60 -32.91 5.72 32.80
CA LEU A 60 -33.69 6.81 32.20
C LEU A 60 -35.18 6.75 32.56
N GLU A 61 -35.66 5.62 33.06
CA GLU A 61 -37.08 5.44 33.38
C GLU A 61 -37.61 6.51 34.34
N GLY A 62 -38.72 7.14 33.97
CA GLY A 62 -39.37 8.19 34.75
C GLY A 62 -38.64 9.53 34.80
N ARG A 63 -37.50 9.68 34.10
CA ARG A 63 -36.70 10.91 34.11
C ARG A 63 -36.94 11.75 32.85
N ARG A 64 -36.69 13.05 32.96
CA ARG A 64 -36.79 14.00 31.83
C ARG A 64 -35.49 14.04 31.01
N CYS A 65 -34.97 12.87 30.67
CA CYS A 65 -33.79 12.70 29.83
C CYS A 65 -33.91 11.46 28.94
N ALA A 66 -33.08 11.40 27.90
CA ALA A 66 -33.04 10.32 26.94
C ALA A 66 -31.59 10.09 26.46
N ILE A 67 -31.37 8.98 25.77
CA ILE A 67 -30.13 8.79 25.00
C ILE A 67 -30.21 9.68 23.76
N ALA A 68 -29.29 10.64 23.67
CA ALA A 68 -29.16 11.50 22.51
C ALA A 68 -28.37 10.86 21.37
N ALA A 69 -27.34 10.06 21.70
CA ALA A 69 -26.53 9.39 20.71
C ALA A 69 -25.92 8.09 21.25
N VAL A 70 -25.86 7.06 20.41
CA VAL A 70 -25.07 5.85 20.57
C VAL A 70 -23.92 5.94 19.57
N ASN A 71 -22.77 6.41 20.03
CA ASN A 71 -21.58 6.67 19.20
C ASN A 71 -20.62 5.48 19.11
N GLY A 72 -20.84 4.44 19.88
CA GLY A 72 -20.06 3.22 19.90
C GLY A 72 -20.53 2.30 21.04
N PRO A 73 -19.99 1.07 21.13
CA PRO A 73 -20.42 0.07 22.10
C PRO A 73 -20.34 0.53 23.56
N ARG A 74 -19.42 1.46 23.86
CA ARG A 74 -19.22 2.06 25.19
C ARG A 74 -19.17 3.59 25.16
N ALA A 75 -19.80 4.20 24.16
CA ALA A 75 -19.77 5.65 23.96
C ALA A 75 -21.19 6.18 23.75
N VAL A 76 -21.88 6.48 24.86
CA VAL A 76 -23.27 6.96 24.85
C VAL A 76 -23.34 8.41 25.31
N VAL A 77 -24.27 9.18 24.75
CA VAL A 77 -24.55 10.56 25.19
C VAL A 77 -25.97 10.63 25.74
N VAL A 78 -26.11 11.10 26.98
CA VAL A 78 -27.40 11.35 27.62
C VAL A 78 -27.74 12.84 27.51
N SER A 79 -28.99 13.16 27.21
CA SER A 79 -29.47 14.54 27.12
C SER A 79 -30.87 14.73 27.69
N GLY A 80 -31.13 15.90 28.27
CA GLY A 80 -32.41 16.25 28.86
C GLY A 80 -32.25 17.38 29.86
N ASP A 81 -33.09 17.36 30.90
CA ASP A 81 -33.01 18.26 32.04
C ASP A 81 -31.67 18.10 32.78
N GLU A 82 -31.07 19.22 33.18
CA GLU A 82 -29.72 19.24 33.74
C GLU A 82 -29.56 18.38 35.01
N ASP A 83 -30.53 18.41 35.91
CA ASP A 83 -30.60 17.59 37.11
C ASP A 83 -30.65 16.10 36.76
N ALA A 84 -31.59 15.70 35.91
CA ALA A 84 -31.78 14.32 35.48
C ALA A 84 -30.55 13.75 34.75
N VAL A 85 -29.93 14.53 33.87
CA VAL A 85 -28.70 14.12 33.17
C VAL A 85 -27.52 13.97 34.15
N THR A 86 -27.42 14.87 35.13
CA THR A 86 -26.34 14.83 36.13
C THR A 86 -26.48 13.61 37.04
N GLU A 87 -27.70 13.27 37.46
CA GLU A 87 -27.98 12.05 38.23
C GLU A 87 -27.59 10.78 37.47
N VAL A 88 -27.99 10.67 36.20
CA VAL A 88 -27.62 9.51 35.36
C VAL A 88 -26.11 9.45 35.19
N ALA A 89 -25.45 10.57 34.88
CA ALA A 89 -24.01 10.64 34.70
C ALA A 89 -23.22 10.24 35.96
N ALA A 90 -23.76 10.50 37.15
CA ALA A 90 -23.13 10.14 38.43
C ALA A 90 -23.02 8.62 38.67
N HIS A 91 -23.75 7.80 37.91
CA HIS A 91 -23.62 6.34 37.96
C HIS A 91 -22.34 5.83 37.27
N PHE A 92 -21.68 6.68 36.49
CA PHE A 92 -20.51 6.30 35.69
C PHE A 92 -19.26 7.03 36.15
N THR A 93 -18.15 6.29 36.29
CA THR A 93 -16.86 6.84 36.73
C THR A 93 -16.25 7.80 35.71
N THR A 94 -16.51 7.58 34.42
CA THR A 94 -16.03 8.42 33.32
C THR A 94 -17.22 9.03 32.60
N SER A 95 -17.44 10.31 32.87
CA SER A 95 -18.44 11.12 32.20
C SER A 95 -17.86 12.49 31.84
N ARG A 96 -18.34 13.08 30.75
CA ARG A 96 -17.89 14.37 30.25
C ARG A 96 -19.07 15.20 29.80
N ARG A 97 -19.30 16.32 30.48
CA ARG A 97 -20.27 17.32 30.03
C ARG A 97 -19.86 17.91 28.69
N LEU A 98 -20.79 17.90 27.74
CA LEU A 98 -20.57 18.47 26.41
C LEU A 98 -20.82 19.98 26.45
N ARG A 99 -20.02 20.74 25.70
CA ARG A 99 -20.16 22.20 25.57
C ARG A 99 -21.21 22.48 24.49
N VAL A 100 -22.48 22.41 24.88
CA VAL A 100 -23.63 22.62 24.01
C VAL A 100 -24.57 23.64 24.63
N SER A 101 -25.32 24.37 23.80
CA SER A 101 -26.28 25.37 24.26
C SER A 101 -27.61 24.77 24.72
N HIS A 102 -27.97 23.59 24.23
CA HIS A 102 -29.27 22.96 24.46
C HIS A 102 -29.13 21.43 24.59
N ALA A 103 -30.19 20.81 25.12
CA ALA A 103 -30.34 19.37 25.22
C ALA A 103 -30.86 18.77 23.90
N PHE A 104 -29.98 18.58 22.92
CA PHE A 104 -30.32 17.99 21.61
C PHE A 104 -30.79 16.53 21.76
N HIS A 105 -31.69 16.07 20.88
CA HIS A 105 -32.16 14.67 20.84
C HIS A 105 -32.76 14.18 22.16
N SER A 106 -33.62 15.02 22.75
CA SER A 106 -34.22 14.78 24.07
C SER A 106 -35.65 15.35 24.13
N PRO A 107 -36.44 15.01 25.18
CA PRO A 107 -37.77 15.59 25.39
C PRO A 107 -37.80 17.13 25.34
N ARG A 108 -36.68 17.79 25.70
CA ARG A 108 -36.55 19.25 25.63
C ARG A 108 -36.71 19.84 24.24
N THR A 109 -36.59 19.02 23.19
CA THR A 109 -36.80 19.45 21.79
C THR A 109 -38.28 19.47 21.39
N GLU A 110 -39.17 18.85 22.15
CA GLU A 110 -40.60 18.72 21.81
C GLU A 110 -41.32 20.05 21.52
N PRO A 111 -41.09 21.16 22.27
CA PRO A 111 -41.79 22.42 22.04
C PRO A 111 -41.59 23.02 20.64
N MET A 112 -40.49 22.69 19.96
CA MET A 112 -40.22 23.21 18.62
C MET A 112 -40.67 22.31 17.47
N LEU A 113 -41.07 21.05 17.74
CA LEU A 113 -41.25 20.04 16.70
C LEU A 113 -42.38 20.38 15.73
N ALA A 114 -43.46 21.02 16.20
CA ALA A 114 -44.57 21.45 15.34
C ALA A 114 -44.13 22.53 14.34
N ALA A 115 -43.45 23.57 14.80
CA ALA A 115 -42.92 24.62 13.93
C ALA A 115 -41.83 24.10 12.99
N PHE A 116 -41.01 23.15 13.44
CA PHE A 116 -40.01 22.52 12.58
C PHE A 116 -40.66 21.68 11.47
N ARG A 117 -41.74 20.95 11.79
CA ARG A 117 -42.53 20.19 10.82
C ARG A 117 -43.07 21.08 9.70
N GLU A 118 -43.61 22.25 10.04
CA GLU A 118 -44.12 23.21 9.05
C GLU A 118 -43.04 23.63 8.05
N VAL A 119 -41.81 23.88 8.52
CA VAL A 119 -40.68 24.19 7.64
C VAL A 119 -40.33 23.00 6.77
N MET A 120 -40.20 21.81 7.36
CA MET A 120 -39.82 20.61 6.61
C MET A 120 -40.87 20.21 5.57
N ALA A 121 -42.16 20.43 5.84
CA ALA A 121 -43.25 20.16 4.89
C ALA A 121 -43.24 21.11 3.68
N GLY A 122 -42.58 22.28 3.80
CA GLY A 122 -42.41 23.23 2.71
C GLY A 122 -41.16 23.01 1.86
N ILE A 123 -40.34 22.01 2.18
CA ILE A 123 -39.12 21.68 1.43
C ILE A 123 -39.42 20.52 0.49
N GLU A 124 -39.17 20.73 -0.81
CA GLU A 124 -39.28 19.67 -1.80
C GLU A 124 -38.06 18.74 -1.72
N ALA A 125 -38.32 17.44 -1.71
CA ALA A 125 -37.30 16.41 -1.67
C ALA A 125 -37.28 15.61 -2.98
N ALA A 126 -36.07 15.42 -3.53
CA ALA A 126 -35.83 14.54 -4.66
C ALA A 126 -35.33 13.15 -4.21
N GLU A 127 -35.33 12.20 -5.14
CA GLU A 127 -34.75 10.88 -4.92
C GLU A 127 -33.22 11.00 -4.73
N PRO A 128 -32.64 10.34 -3.70
CA PRO A 128 -31.22 10.40 -3.46
C PRO A 128 -30.43 9.71 -4.59
N ALA A 129 -29.48 10.44 -5.19
CA ALA A 129 -28.55 9.91 -6.18
C ALA A 129 -27.41 9.08 -5.54
N VAL A 130 -27.14 9.30 -4.26
CA VAL A 130 -26.18 8.53 -3.45
C VAL A 130 -26.93 7.94 -2.25
N PRO A 131 -26.85 6.61 -2.00
CA PRO A 131 -27.52 6.00 -0.87
C PRO A 131 -27.12 6.63 0.47
N ILE A 132 -28.10 6.79 1.35
CA ILE A 132 -27.92 7.33 2.71
C ILE A 132 -28.23 6.23 3.72
N VAL A 133 -27.34 6.00 4.68
CA VAL A 133 -27.65 5.25 5.90
C VAL A 133 -28.10 6.24 6.96
N SER A 134 -29.35 6.10 7.39
CA SER A 134 -29.97 6.96 8.40
C SER A 134 -29.31 6.76 9.75
N THR A 135 -28.94 7.85 10.43
CA THR A 135 -28.54 7.75 11.84
C THR A 135 -29.73 7.82 12.79
N LEU A 136 -30.96 7.94 12.29
CA LEU A 136 -32.17 7.74 13.09
C LEU A 136 -32.49 6.26 13.27
N THR A 137 -32.39 5.48 12.19
CA THR A 137 -32.76 4.05 12.18
C THR A 137 -31.56 3.11 12.25
N GLY A 138 -30.36 3.58 11.88
CA GLY A 138 -29.17 2.74 11.71
C GLY A 138 -29.17 1.93 10.41
N ALA A 139 -30.14 2.13 9.52
CA ALA A 139 -30.35 1.34 8.30
C ALA A 139 -30.39 2.24 7.05
N PRO A 140 -30.28 1.68 5.83
CA PRO A 140 -30.44 2.44 4.59
C PRO A 140 -31.80 3.14 4.54
N ALA A 141 -31.78 4.44 4.23
CA ALA A 141 -32.97 5.29 4.15
C ALA A 141 -33.56 5.27 2.74
N GLY A 142 -34.87 5.04 2.64
CA GLY A 142 -35.59 5.10 1.37
C GLY A 142 -35.96 6.53 0.96
N ALA A 143 -36.17 6.77 -0.34
CA ALA A 143 -36.57 8.07 -0.87
C ALA A 143 -37.84 8.64 -0.21
N ALA A 144 -38.86 7.78 -0.02
CA ALA A 144 -40.11 8.19 0.63
C ALA A 144 -39.93 8.59 2.10
N GLU A 145 -38.97 7.98 2.79
CA GLU A 145 -38.63 8.31 4.18
C GLU A 145 -37.93 9.67 4.24
N LEU A 146 -36.93 9.90 3.38
CA LEU A 146 -36.19 11.16 3.30
C LEU A 146 -37.05 12.34 2.83
N ALA A 147 -38.08 12.08 2.03
CA ALA A 147 -39.06 13.07 1.59
C ALA A 147 -40.13 13.39 2.65
N CYS A 148 -40.17 12.67 3.77
CA CYS A 148 -41.19 12.82 4.79
C CYS A 148 -40.76 13.84 5.85
N ALA A 149 -41.54 14.91 6.05
CA ALA A 149 -41.28 15.89 7.12
C ALA A 149 -41.22 15.23 8.51
N ASP A 150 -42.02 14.18 8.74
CA ASP A 150 -42.08 13.46 10.02
C ASP A 150 -40.80 12.69 10.33
N TYR A 151 -40.08 12.25 9.29
CA TYR A 151 -38.74 11.66 9.44
C TYR A 151 -37.80 12.67 10.09
N TRP A 152 -37.75 13.89 9.57
CA TRP A 152 -36.85 14.93 10.07
C TRP A 152 -37.23 15.44 11.45
N VAL A 153 -38.52 15.49 11.77
CA VAL A 153 -39.03 15.79 13.12
C VAL A 153 -38.58 14.72 14.12
N ARG A 154 -38.69 13.44 13.74
CA ARG A 154 -38.17 12.33 14.56
C ARG A 154 -36.66 12.40 14.69
N HIS A 155 -35.94 12.63 13.61
CA HIS A 155 -34.48 12.72 13.58
C HIS A 155 -33.92 13.81 14.52
N VAL A 156 -34.62 14.93 14.70
CA VAL A 156 -34.18 15.99 15.64
C VAL A 156 -34.47 15.64 17.12
N ARG A 157 -35.42 14.72 17.37
CA ARG A 157 -35.90 14.36 18.71
C ARG A 157 -35.31 13.05 19.24
N GLN A 158 -35.15 12.06 18.37
CA GLN A 158 -34.80 10.69 18.72
C GLN A 158 -33.27 10.48 18.69
N THR A 159 -32.84 9.33 19.20
CA THR A 159 -31.42 8.98 19.36
C THR A 159 -30.69 8.89 18.02
N VAL A 160 -29.48 9.45 17.96
CA VAL A 160 -28.53 9.27 16.85
C VAL A 160 -27.82 7.92 17.01
N ARG A 161 -28.14 6.95 16.16
CA ARG A 161 -27.58 5.60 16.10
C ARG A 161 -26.33 5.56 15.19
N PHE A 162 -25.30 6.31 15.57
CA PHE A 162 -24.07 6.41 14.78
C PHE A 162 -23.32 5.08 14.68
N ALA A 163 -23.21 4.34 15.79
CA ALA A 163 -22.55 3.03 15.79
C ALA A 163 -23.20 2.05 14.80
N ASP A 164 -24.54 2.00 14.82
CA ASP A 164 -25.33 1.14 13.93
C ASP A 164 -25.17 1.57 12.47
N ALA A 165 -25.19 2.88 12.20
CA ALA A 165 -24.95 3.39 10.85
C ALA A 165 -23.55 3.05 10.32
N VAL A 166 -22.51 3.15 11.16
CA VAL A 166 -21.14 2.75 10.78
C VAL A 166 -21.06 1.25 10.49
N ALA A 167 -21.70 0.42 11.32
CA ALA A 167 -21.77 -1.03 11.09
C ALA A 167 -22.47 -1.37 9.77
N THR A 168 -23.61 -0.72 9.49
CA THR A 168 -24.34 -0.86 8.23
C THR A 168 -23.51 -0.43 7.03
N LEU A 169 -22.85 0.74 7.09
CA LEU A 169 -21.96 1.20 6.02
C LEU A 169 -20.84 0.20 5.72
N ALA A 170 -20.22 -0.37 6.75
CA ALA A 170 -19.19 -1.40 6.59
C ALA A 170 -19.74 -2.69 5.98
N ALA A 171 -20.95 -3.10 6.38
CA ALA A 171 -21.63 -4.27 5.81
C ALA A 171 -21.99 -4.08 4.33
N GLU A 172 -22.28 -2.84 3.91
CA GLU A 172 -22.48 -2.43 2.50
C GLU A 172 -21.15 -2.28 1.73
N GLY A 173 -20.02 -2.58 2.35
CA GLY A 173 -18.70 -2.63 1.70
C GLY A 173 -17.84 -1.37 1.85
N ALA A 174 -18.23 -0.40 2.68
CA ALA A 174 -17.37 0.75 2.97
C ALA A 174 -16.14 0.35 3.79
N ASP A 175 -14.95 0.62 3.27
CA ASP A 175 -13.68 0.44 3.98
C ASP A 175 -12.99 1.78 4.34
N THR A 176 -13.48 2.89 3.82
CA THR A 176 -12.84 4.20 3.96
C THR A 176 -13.88 5.28 4.26
N PHE A 177 -13.81 5.86 5.45
CA PHE A 177 -14.76 6.84 5.95
C PHE A 177 -14.13 8.23 5.98
N LEU A 178 -14.61 9.14 5.13
CA LEU A 178 -14.20 10.54 5.16
C LEU A 178 -15.11 11.33 6.10
N GLU A 179 -14.56 11.91 7.17
CA GLU A 179 -15.30 12.84 8.03
C GLU A 179 -15.21 14.28 7.51
N LEU A 180 -16.36 14.80 7.09
CA LEU A 180 -16.54 16.21 6.76
C LEU A 180 -17.09 16.97 7.96
N GLY A 181 -16.25 17.81 8.56
CA GLY A 181 -16.61 18.61 9.72
C GLY A 181 -15.45 19.49 10.18
N ALA A 182 -15.70 20.37 11.15
CA ALA A 182 -14.68 21.30 11.66
C ALA A 182 -13.66 20.64 12.62
N ALA A 183 -13.92 19.42 13.08
CA ALA A 183 -13.09 18.69 14.03
C ALA A 183 -13.24 17.17 13.80
N PRO A 184 -12.22 16.36 14.16
CA PRO A 184 -12.17 14.93 13.86
C PRO A 184 -12.87 14.10 14.96
N VAL A 185 -14.15 14.38 15.24
CA VAL A 185 -14.87 13.75 16.36
C VAL A 185 -15.28 12.32 15.98
N LEU A 186 -15.87 12.15 14.80
CA LEU A 186 -16.39 10.88 14.33
C LEU A 186 -15.25 9.93 13.93
N SER A 187 -14.16 10.47 13.38
CA SER A 187 -12.97 9.67 13.05
C SER A 187 -12.28 9.09 14.29
N ALA A 188 -12.48 9.70 15.46
CA ALA A 188 -12.00 9.16 16.73
C ALA A 188 -12.94 8.09 17.32
N LEU A 189 -14.24 8.15 17.01
CA LEU A 189 -15.27 7.23 17.52
C LEU A 189 -15.47 5.99 16.63
N GLY A 190 -15.30 6.16 15.32
CA GLY A 190 -15.53 5.13 14.30
C GLY A 190 -14.77 3.82 14.52
N PRO A 191 -13.47 3.84 14.85
CA PRO A 191 -12.71 2.60 15.08
C PRO A 191 -13.33 1.67 16.14
N ASP A 192 -13.89 2.24 17.22
CA ASP A 192 -14.53 1.46 18.28
C ASP A 192 -15.84 0.79 17.83
N CYS A 193 -16.44 1.25 16.73
CA CYS A 193 -17.63 0.63 16.13
C CYS A 193 -17.27 -0.60 15.28
N LEU A 194 -16.01 -0.72 14.82
CA LEU A 194 -15.54 -1.76 13.90
C LEU A 194 -14.21 -2.37 14.40
N PRO A 195 -14.16 -2.97 15.60
CA PRO A 195 -12.90 -3.39 16.22
C PRO A 195 -12.13 -4.45 15.43
N ASP A 196 -12.84 -5.28 14.65
CA ASP A 196 -12.25 -6.39 13.88
C ASP A 196 -11.94 -6.01 12.42
N ALA A 197 -12.17 -4.76 12.01
CA ALA A 197 -12.07 -4.33 10.63
C ALA A 197 -10.67 -3.77 10.29
N ALA A 198 -9.68 -4.66 10.21
CA ALA A 198 -8.25 -4.33 10.07
C ALA A 198 -7.90 -3.45 8.85
N HIS A 199 -8.74 -3.44 7.82
CA HIS A 199 -8.52 -2.65 6.60
C HIS A 199 -9.33 -1.34 6.54
N THR A 200 -10.10 -1.03 7.58
CA THR A 200 -10.90 0.20 7.61
C THR A 200 -10.08 1.43 8.00
N ALA A 201 -10.41 2.58 7.42
CA ALA A 201 -9.79 3.85 7.79
C ALA A 201 -10.84 4.93 8.01
N PHE A 202 -10.64 5.74 9.05
CA PHE A 202 -11.40 6.95 9.30
C PHE A 202 -10.51 8.17 9.09
N VAL A 203 -10.82 8.96 8.07
CA VAL A 203 -10.00 10.06 7.56
C VAL A 203 -10.70 11.38 7.85
N PRO A 204 -10.16 12.24 8.74
CA PRO A 204 -10.75 13.54 8.98
C PRO A 204 -10.30 14.57 7.95
N ALA A 205 -11.23 15.34 7.39
CA ALA A 205 -10.95 16.45 6.48
C ALA A 205 -10.41 17.71 7.20
N ALA A 206 -10.71 17.87 8.49
CA ALA A 206 -10.20 18.98 9.28
C ALA A 206 -9.75 18.52 10.67
N ARG A 207 -8.71 19.19 11.17
CA ARG A 207 -8.25 19.07 12.55
C ARG A 207 -8.21 20.45 13.18
N LYS A 208 -8.51 20.49 14.47
CA LYS A 208 -8.35 21.71 15.26
C LYS A 208 -6.91 22.22 15.11
N ASP A 209 -6.77 23.53 14.97
CA ASP A 209 -5.47 24.22 14.89
C ASP A 209 -4.61 23.85 13.65
N THR A 210 -5.20 23.21 12.64
CA THR A 210 -4.56 22.96 11.33
C THR A 210 -5.12 23.92 10.28
N ALA A 211 -4.27 24.45 9.42
CA ALA A 211 -4.72 25.22 8.26
C ALA A 211 -5.66 24.37 7.39
N GLN A 212 -6.81 24.92 7.01
CA GLN A 212 -7.90 24.18 6.37
C GLN A 212 -7.48 23.49 5.07
N LEU A 213 -6.75 24.20 4.21
CA LEU A 213 -6.33 23.67 2.91
C LEU A 213 -5.33 22.50 3.03
N PRO A 214 -4.21 22.60 3.79
CA PRO A 214 -3.35 21.46 4.05
C PRO A 214 -4.06 20.25 4.66
N GLY A 215 -5.02 20.47 5.58
CA GLY A 215 -5.82 19.40 6.18
C GLY A 215 -6.67 18.66 5.14
N LEU A 216 -7.37 19.39 4.29
CA LEU A 216 -8.17 18.83 3.21
C LEU A 216 -7.32 18.07 2.20
N LEU A 217 -6.19 18.63 1.78
CA LEU A 217 -5.26 17.97 0.84
C LEU A 217 -4.68 16.69 1.44
N ALA A 218 -4.37 16.68 2.74
CA ALA A 218 -3.92 15.47 3.43
C ALA A 218 -5.00 14.39 3.47
N ALA A 219 -6.26 14.78 3.69
CA ALA A 219 -7.38 13.85 3.64
C ALA A 219 -7.57 13.27 2.23
N LEU A 220 -7.55 14.11 1.19
CA LEU A 220 -7.63 13.65 -0.22
C LEU A 220 -6.46 12.74 -0.59
N ALA A 221 -5.24 13.05 -0.14
CA ALA A 221 -4.08 12.18 -0.34
C ALA A 221 -4.26 10.82 0.35
N ALA A 222 -4.80 10.80 1.56
CA ALA A 222 -5.09 9.55 2.28
C ALA A 222 -6.19 8.71 1.59
N LEU A 223 -7.19 9.36 0.97
CA LEU A 223 -8.17 8.65 0.15
C LEU A 223 -7.52 8.07 -1.11
N HIS A 224 -6.69 8.86 -1.80
CA HIS A 224 -6.01 8.45 -3.02
C HIS A 224 -5.08 7.24 -2.80
N THR A 225 -4.29 7.24 -1.71
CA THR A 225 -3.40 6.11 -1.38
C THR A 225 -4.16 4.84 -0.98
N ARG A 226 -5.44 4.97 -0.65
CA ARG A 226 -6.35 3.84 -0.38
C ARG A 226 -7.12 3.39 -1.63
N GLY A 227 -6.86 3.99 -2.78
CA GLY A 227 -7.44 3.59 -4.07
C GLY A 227 -8.68 4.38 -4.47
N ALA A 228 -9.08 5.42 -3.72
CA ALA A 228 -10.16 6.30 -4.15
C ALA A 228 -9.73 7.11 -5.40
N ASP A 229 -10.65 7.22 -6.36
CA ASP A 229 -10.44 8.01 -7.58
C ASP A 229 -10.64 9.51 -7.29
N VAL A 230 -9.58 10.15 -6.80
CA VAL A 230 -9.56 11.60 -6.57
C VAL A 230 -9.19 12.29 -7.87
N ASP A 231 -10.14 13.02 -8.46
CA ASP A 231 -9.88 13.86 -9.62
C ASP A 231 -9.13 15.14 -9.21
N TRP A 232 -7.80 15.05 -9.23
CA TRP A 232 -6.92 16.18 -8.95
C TRP A 232 -7.03 17.30 -9.98
N ALA A 233 -7.58 17.06 -11.19
CA ALA A 233 -7.71 18.11 -12.20
C ALA A 233 -8.64 19.24 -11.74
N VAL A 234 -9.70 18.90 -10.99
CA VAL A 234 -10.64 19.87 -10.41
C VAL A 234 -9.93 20.89 -9.51
N LEU A 235 -8.94 20.46 -8.73
CA LEU A 235 -8.16 21.37 -7.86
C LEU A 235 -7.34 22.37 -8.69
N TYR A 236 -6.84 21.95 -9.85
CA TYR A 236 -5.93 22.73 -10.66
C TYR A 236 -6.60 23.53 -11.78
N GLU A 237 -7.90 23.34 -12.05
CA GLU A 237 -8.64 24.00 -13.12
C GLU A 237 -8.59 25.54 -13.01
N ALA A 238 -8.63 26.06 -11.79
CA ALA A 238 -8.55 27.50 -11.51
C ALA A 238 -7.14 28.10 -11.70
N TYR A 239 -6.12 27.25 -11.88
CA TYR A 239 -4.72 27.67 -11.97
C TYR A 239 -4.20 27.53 -13.40
N ALA A 240 -3.53 28.57 -13.91
CA ALA A 240 -2.79 28.50 -15.17
C ALA A 240 -1.45 27.74 -14.98
N GLY A 241 -1.54 26.47 -14.59
CA GLY A 241 -0.39 25.57 -14.42
C GLY A 241 0.10 25.00 -15.75
N ARG A 242 1.39 24.67 -15.82
CA ARG A 242 1.96 23.86 -16.91
C ARG A 242 2.30 22.48 -16.36
N ARG A 243 2.03 21.42 -17.12
CA ARG A 243 2.51 20.07 -16.78
C ARG A 243 4.03 20.05 -16.92
N VAL A 244 4.71 19.46 -15.94
CA VAL A 244 6.16 19.26 -15.94
C VAL A 244 6.43 17.77 -15.81
N ASP A 245 7.49 17.30 -16.45
CA ASP A 245 7.92 15.91 -16.32
C ASP A 245 8.43 15.68 -14.89
N LEU A 246 7.89 14.67 -14.23
CA LEU A 246 8.41 14.16 -12.97
C LEU A 246 9.35 12.98 -13.24
N PRO A 247 10.29 12.68 -12.33
CA PRO A 247 11.06 11.44 -12.39
C PRO A 247 10.13 10.24 -12.62
N THR A 248 10.50 9.38 -13.56
CA THR A 248 9.72 8.17 -13.87
C THR A 248 9.78 7.17 -12.73
N TYR A 249 8.92 6.14 -12.76
CA TYR A 249 8.91 5.06 -11.78
C TYR A 249 10.32 4.51 -11.52
N ALA A 250 10.75 4.56 -10.26
CA ALA A 250 12.03 4.00 -9.84
C ALA A 250 11.88 2.48 -9.72
N PHE A 251 12.21 1.75 -10.78
CA PHE A 251 12.21 0.29 -10.74
C PHE A 251 13.20 -0.21 -9.67
N ASP A 252 12.79 -1.22 -8.91
CA ASP A 252 13.72 -1.98 -8.07
C ASP A 252 14.53 -2.92 -8.97
N HIS A 253 15.72 -2.47 -9.35
CA HIS A 253 16.55 -3.13 -10.35
C HIS A 253 17.18 -4.41 -9.78
N ALA A 254 16.47 -5.53 -9.89
CA ALA A 254 17.01 -6.86 -9.66
C ALA A 254 17.38 -7.56 -10.99
N ARG A 255 18.51 -8.25 -11.00
CA ARG A 255 18.98 -9.00 -12.18
C ARG A 255 18.29 -10.36 -12.25
N TYR A 256 17.29 -10.48 -13.11
CA TYR A 256 16.57 -11.74 -13.38
C TYR A 256 17.08 -12.49 -14.62
N TRP A 257 18.28 -12.17 -15.10
CA TRP A 257 18.91 -12.90 -16.19
C TRP A 257 19.41 -14.25 -15.68
N LEU A 258 19.04 -15.34 -16.37
CA LEU A 258 19.66 -16.65 -16.14
C LEU A 258 21.18 -16.50 -16.29
N PRO A 259 21.99 -16.88 -15.29
CA PRO A 259 23.43 -16.92 -15.47
C PRO A 259 23.73 -17.95 -16.57
N THR A 260 24.15 -17.49 -17.74
CA THR A 260 24.84 -18.35 -18.71
C THR A 260 26.25 -18.63 -18.19
N ALA A 261 26.34 -19.34 -17.06
CA ALA A 261 27.54 -19.96 -16.55
C ALA A 261 27.33 -21.47 -16.68
N GLY A 262 27.72 -22.01 -17.84
CA GLY A 262 27.53 -23.42 -18.15
C GLY A 262 27.79 -23.71 -19.63
N VAL A 263 29.06 -23.94 -19.96
CA VAL A 263 29.49 -25.08 -20.78
C VAL A 263 28.52 -25.47 -21.92
N THR A 264 28.78 -25.00 -23.13
CA THR A 264 28.80 -25.94 -24.25
C THR A 264 30.25 -26.37 -24.42
N THR A 265 30.64 -27.42 -23.69
CA THR A 265 31.53 -28.42 -24.25
C THR A 265 31.02 -28.67 -25.65
N GLY A 266 31.73 -28.18 -26.67
CA GLY A 266 31.60 -28.80 -27.98
C GLY A 266 31.85 -30.28 -27.73
N ASP A 267 30.85 -31.11 -28.04
CA ASP A 267 30.90 -32.54 -27.78
C ASP A 267 32.13 -33.11 -28.52
N ALA A 268 33.24 -33.23 -27.79
CA ALA A 268 34.50 -33.72 -28.33
C ALA A 268 34.28 -35.12 -28.94
N ALA A 269 33.40 -35.92 -28.33
CA ALA A 269 33.02 -37.24 -28.83
C ALA A 269 32.28 -37.17 -30.18
N GLY A 270 31.46 -36.14 -30.40
CA GLY A 270 30.80 -35.86 -31.69
C GLY A 270 31.78 -35.59 -32.84
N HIS A 271 33.02 -35.20 -32.53
CA HIS A 271 34.11 -35.04 -33.50
C HIS A 271 35.11 -36.21 -33.51
N GLY A 272 34.80 -37.31 -32.82
CA GLY A 272 35.68 -38.48 -32.70
C GLY A 272 36.90 -38.26 -31.80
N LEU A 273 36.88 -37.22 -30.96
CA LEU A 273 37.95 -36.90 -30.00
C LEU A 273 37.60 -37.45 -28.62
N ALA A 274 38.63 -37.84 -27.87
CA ALA A 274 38.48 -38.22 -26.47
C ALA A 274 38.42 -36.96 -25.57
N THR A 275 37.91 -37.08 -24.35
CA THR A 275 38.05 -36.02 -23.34
C THR A 275 39.48 -35.97 -22.82
N ALA A 276 39.93 -34.76 -22.47
CA ALA A 276 41.28 -34.53 -21.95
C ALA A 276 41.33 -34.38 -20.41
N ASP A 277 40.20 -34.52 -19.70
CA ASP A 277 40.09 -34.51 -18.23
C ASP A 277 41.02 -33.49 -17.51
N HIS A 278 41.07 -32.26 -18.05
CA HIS A 278 41.91 -31.17 -17.55
C HIS A 278 41.17 -29.82 -17.66
N PRO A 279 41.28 -28.91 -16.66
CA PRO A 279 40.53 -27.65 -16.68
C PRO A 279 40.81 -26.75 -17.89
N LEU A 280 42.05 -26.74 -18.40
CA LEU A 280 42.45 -25.86 -19.51
C LEU A 280 42.39 -26.50 -20.91
N VAL A 281 42.18 -27.82 -21.00
CA VAL A 281 42.08 -28.54 -22.29
C VAL A 281 40.93 -29.54 -22.22
N SER A 282 40.06 -29.49 -23.23
CA SER A 282 38.78 -30.20 -23.23
C SER A 282 38.75 -31.44 -24.12
N ALA A 283 39.62 -31.51 -25.14
CA ALA A 283 39.62 -32.60 -26.11
C ALA A 283 41.03 -33.15 -26.37
N ARG A 284 41.10 -34.44 -26.69
CA ARG A 284 42.32 -35.22 -26.91
C ARG A 284 42.23 -36.01 -28.21
N LEU A 285 43.31 -35.95 -28.99
CA LEU A 285 43.52 -36.72 -30.21
C LEU A 285 44.79 -37.55 -30.09
N ASP A 286 44.67 -38.87 -30.20
CA ASP A 286 45.82 -39.77 -30.32
C ASP A 286 46.28 -39.81 -31.79
N LEU A 287 47.56 -39.52 -32.04
CA LEU A 287 48.12 -39.52 -33.38
C LEU A 287 48.47 -40.95 -33.82
N PRO A 288 48.23 -41.31 -35.08
CA PRO A 288 48.50 -42.66 -35.58
C PRO A 288 50.01 -42.97 -35.61
N GLY A 289 50.35 -44.26 -35.51
CA GLY A 289 51.73 -44.73 -35.69
C GLY A 289 52.68 -44.35 -34.57
N ASP A 290 52.19 -44.35 -33.32
CA ASP A 290 52.94 -43.95 -32.11
C ASP A 290 53.49 -42.52 -32.17
N ALA A 291 52.92 -41.64 -33.00
CA ALA A 291 53.38 -40.25 -33.16
C ALA A 291 53.02 -39.32 -31.98
N GLY A 292 52.44 -39.86 -30.90
CA GLY A 292 52.10 -39.12 -29.70
C GLY A 292 50.64 -38.67 -29.64
N LEU A 293 50.35 -37.54 -28.98
CA LEU A 293 49.00 -37.02 -28.82
C LEU A 293 48.92 -35.49 -28.93
N LEU A 294 47.71 -34.99 -29.16
CA LEU A 294 47.38 -33.56 -29.16
C LEU A 294 46.20 -33.31 -28.20
N LEU A 295 46.37 -32.38 -27.27
CA LEU A 295 45.29 -31.85 -26.42
C LEU A 295 44.89 -30.47 -26.93
N THR A 296 43.60 -30.14 -26.90
CA THR A 296 43.11 -28.81 -27.28
C THR A 296 42.09 -28.26 -26.30
N GLY A 297 42.17 -26.94 -26.09
CA GLY A 297 41.31 -26.21 -25.17
C GLY A 297 41.05 -24.79 -25.62
N ARG A 298 40.12 -24.14 -24.93
CA ARG A 298 39.80 -22.73 -25.10
C ARG A 298 39.72 -22.09 -23.72
N ILE A 299 40.52 -21.06 -23.49
CA ILE A 299 40.58 -20.35 -22.20
C ILE A 299 40.31 -18.86 -22.39
N SER A 300 39.70 -18.24 -21.38
CA SER A 300 39.50 -16.79 -21.26
C SER A 300 39.25 -16.45 -19.81
N THR A 301 39.42 -15.19 -19.40
CA THR A 301 39.07 -14.74 -18.04
C THR A 301 37.58 -14.89 -17.73
N ALA A 302 36.72 -14.84 -18.75
CA ALA A 302 35.27 -15.08 -18.61
C ALA A 302 34.91 -16.55 -18.31
N THR A 303 35.69 -17.50 -18.84
CA THR A 303 35.45 -18.94 -18.67
C THR A 303 36.30 -19.56 -17.55
N HIS A 304 37.43 -18.94 -17.25
CA HIS A 304 38.40 -19.38 -16.25
C HIS A 304 38.78 -18.18 -15.34
N PRO A 305 37.87 -17.74 -14.44
CA PRO A 305 38.08 -16.52 -13.65
C PRO A 305 39.35 -16.55 -12.80
N VAL A 306 39.77 -17.73 -12.34
CA VAL A 306 41.00 -17.91 -11.54
C VAL A 306 42.26 -17.45 -12.27
N LEU A 307 42.27 -17.47 -13.62
CA LEU A 307 43.41 -16.98 -14.40
C LEU A 307 43.56 -15.46 -14.27
N ALA A 308 42.46 -14.72 -14.04
CA ALA A 308 42.50 -13.28 -13.85
C ALA A 308 43.20 -12.86 -12.54
N GLU A 309 43.37 -13.78 -11.59
CA GLU A 309 44.04 -13.53 -10.31
C GLU A 309 45.57 -13.47 -10.45
N HIS A 310 46.13 -13.97 -11.56
CA HIS A 310 47.57 -13.89 -11.85
C HIS A 310 47.90 -12.74 -12.80
N ALA A 311 48.01 -11.54 -12.24
CA ALA A 311 48.39 -10.34 -12.97
C ALA A 311 49.79 -9.86 -12.59
N VAL A 312 50.64 -9.63 -13.58
CA VAL A 312 51.98 -9.04 -13.41
C VAL A 312 51.97 -7.66 -14.05
N LEU A 313 52.21 -6.62 -13.25
CA LEU A 313 52.17 -5.22 -13.70
C LEU A 313 50.86 -4.85 -14.44
N GLY A 314 49.74 -5.41 -13.99
CA GLY A 314 48.42 -5.16 -14.57
C GLY A 314 48.09 -5.98 -15.84
N THR A 315 49.00 -6.82 -16.31
CA THR A 315 48.76 -7.74 -17.44
C THR A 315 48.44 -9.13 -16.90
N VAL A 316 47.29 -9.69 -17.29
CA VAL A 316 46.91 -11.07 -16.92
C VAL A 316 47.73 -12.05 -17.73
N LEU A 317 48.53 -12.87 -17.04
CA LEU A 317 49.36 -13.89 -17.65
C LEU A 317 48.87 -15.26 -17.18
N VAL A 318 48.91 -16.26 -18.07
CA VAL A 318 48.73 -17.64 -17.62
C VAL A 318 49.93 -18.00 -16.73
N PRO A 319 49.70 -18.43 -15.48
CA PRO A 319 50.80 -18.75 -14.57
C PRO A 319 51.70 -19.84 -15.15
N GLY A 320 53.01 -19.72 -14.98
CA GLY A 320 53.95 -20.77 -15.38
C GLY A 320 53.64 -22.13 -14.73
N ALA A 321 53.10 -22.13 -13.51
CA ALA A 321 52.63 -23.34 -12.83
C ALA A 321 51.49 -24.06 -13.58
N ALA A 322 50.62 -23.32 -14.27
CA ALA A 322 49.56 -23.92 -15.09
C ALA A 322 50.10 -24.58 -16.35
N LEU A 323 51.19 -24.03 -16.94
CA LEU A 323 51.88 -24.64 -18.07
C LEU A 323 52.64 -25.91 -17.65
N VAL A 324 53.24 -25.91 -16.46
CA VAL A 324 53.84 -27.11 -15.86
C VAL A 324 52.79 -28.20 -15.63
N ASP A 325 51.62 -27.85 -15.09
CA ASP A 325 50.52 -28.81 -14.89
C ASP A 325 50.02 -29.40 -16.21
N LEU A 326 49.86 -28.59 -17.25
CA LEU A 326 49.53 -29.04 -18.61
C LEU A 326 50.57 -30.01 -19.17
N ALA A 327 51.86 -29.70 -19.03
CA ALA A 327 52.94 -30.56 -19.51
C ALA A 327 52.98 -31.90 -18.76
N LEU A 328 52.85 -31.89 -17.44
CA LEU A 328 52.77 -33.10 -16.61
C LEU A 328 51.52 -33.93 -16.93
N HIS A 329 50.40 -33.28 -17.23
CA HIS A 329 49.18 -33.95 -17.64
C HIS A 329 49.37 -34.69 -18.98
N ALA A 330 49.91 -34.02 -20.00
CA ALA A 330 50.24 -34.65 -21.29
C ALA A 330 51.29 -35.78 -21.12
N GLY A 331 52.28 -35.58 -20.25
CA GLY A 331 53.28 -36.59 -19.89
C GLY A 331 52.64 -37.85 -19.27
N ARG A 332 51.69 -37.69 -18.33
CA ARG A 332 50.98 -38.85 -17.75
C ARG A 332 50.22 -39.66 -18.80
N LEU A 333 49.58 -38.99 -19.76
CA LEU A 333 48.84 -39.65 -20.84
C LEU A 333 49.76 -40.43 -21.79
N THR A 334 51.01 -40.02 -21.95
CA THR A 334 52.03 -40.69 -22.78
C THR A 334 52.94 -41.63 -21.98
N GLY A 335 52.70 -41.83 -20.69
CA GLY A 335 53.51 -42.68 -19.82
C GLY A 335 54.86 -42.08 -19.38
N ARG A 336 55.03 -40.76 -19.52
CA ARG A 336 56.24 -39.98 -19.17
C ARG A 336 55.91 -38.89 -18.15
N PRO A 337 55.70 -39.22 -16.87
CA PRO A 337 55.15 -38.30 -15.87
C PRO A 337 56.18 -37.32 -15.27
N VAL A 338 57.41 -37.29 -15.77
CA VAL A 338 58.51 -36.48 -15.21
C VAL A 338 58.84 -35.37 -16.20
N LEU A 339 58.81 -34.13 -15.70
CA LEU A 339 59.25 -32.93 -16.42
C LEU A 339 60.69 -32.62 -16.00
N GLU A 340 61.62 -32.71 -16.95
CA GLU A 340 63.04 -32.41 -16.72
C GLU A 340 63.33 -30.91 -16.87
N GLU A 341 62.84 -30.32 -17.96
CA GLU A 341 63.04 -28.90 -18.28
C GLU A 341 61.76 -28.34 -18.92
N LEU A 342 61.46 -27.07 -18.63
CA LEU A 342 60.43 -26.30 -19.32
C LEU A 342 61.03 -24.98 -19.78
N THR A 343 61.06 -24.76 -21.09
CA THR A 343 61.47 -23.48 -21.68
C THR A 343 60.24 -22.70 -22.13
N LEU A 344 60.04 -21.51 -21.55
CA LEU A 344 58.98 -20.60 -21.96
C LEU A 344 59.51 -19.62 -23.01
N GLN A 345 59.08 -19.77 -24.26
CA GLN A 345 59.52 -18.90 -25.36
C GLN A 345 58.89 -17.50 -25.27
N SER A 346 57.59 -17.43 -24.95
CA SER A 346 56.85 -16.19 -24.78
C SER A 346 55.78 -16.34 -23.70
N PRO A 347 55.54 -15.31 -22.86
CA PRO A 347 54.44 -15.32 -21.90
C PRO A 347 53.09 -15.40 -22.62
N LEU A 348 52.18 -16.22 -22.07
CA LEU A 348 50.80 -16.29 -22.57
C LEU A 348 49.93 -15.23 -21.87
N VAL A 349 49.59 -14.18 -22.61
CA VAL A 349 48.76 -13.06 -22.15
C VAL A 349 47.28 -13.33 -22.43
N LEU A 350 46.42 -13.02 -21.46
CA LEU A 350 44.97 -13.05 -21.64
C LEU A 350 44.41 -11.63 -21.61
N GLU A 351 43.96 -11.14 -22.76
CA GLU A 351 43.24 -9.88 -22.83
C GLU A 351 41.80 -10.04 -22.33
N ALA A 352 41.23 -8.94 -21.81
CA ALA A 352 39.82 -8.91 -21.43
C ALA A 352 38.94 -9.29 -22.62
N ASP A 353 37.95 -10.15 -22.38
CA ASP A 353 36.95 -10.59 -23.35
C ASP A 353 37.46 -11.34 -24.60
N THR A 354 38.75 -11.68 -24.67
CA THR A 354 39.33 -12.46 -25.76
C THR A 354 39.63 -13.89 -25.31
N ALA A 355 39.19 -14.87 -26.09
CA ALA A 355 39.55 -16.25 -25.85
C ALA A 355 40.83 -16.64 -26.60
N VAL A 356 41.59 -17.53 -25.98
CA VAL A 356 42.78 -18.14 -26.55
C VAL A 356 42.52 -19.62 -26.77
N ARG A 357 42.90 -20.12 -27.94
CA ARG A 357 42.96 -21.54 -28.26
C ARG A 357 44.30 -22.09 -27.80
N LEU A 358 44.27 -23.18 -27.05
CA LEU A 358 45.43 -23.92 -26.60
C LEU A 358 45.55 -25.22 -27.39
N GLN A 359 46.79 -25.56 -27.73
CA GLN A 359 47.19 -26.85 -28.29
C GLN A 359 48.41 -27.35 -27.53
N VAL A 360 48.35 -28.60 -27.05
CA VAL A 360 49.46 -29.26 -26.36
C VAL A 360 49.81 -30.51 -27.13
N ALA A 361 50.95 -30.49 -27.83
CA ALA A 361 51.45 -31.63 -28.57
C ALA A 361 52.48 -32.37 -27.71
N ALA A 362 52.30 -33.67 -27.52
CA ALA A 362 53.27 -34.53 -26.84
C ALA A 362 53.78 -35.59 -27.82
N GLY A 363 55.06 -35.51 -28.17
CA GLY A 363 55.71 -36.35 -29.16
C GLY A 363 56.29 -37.66 -28.59
N PRO A 364 56.67 -38.61 -29.47
CA PRO A 364 57.22 -39.91 -29.07
C PRO A 364 58.63 -39.84 -28.48
N ASP A 365 59.35 -38.76 -28.72
CA ASP A 365 60.66 -38.45 -28.15
C ASP A 365 60.54 -37.93 -26.70
N GLY A 366 59.33 -37.61 -26.24
CA GLY A 366 59.05 -37.07 -24.90
C GLY A 366 58.98 -35.55 -24.87
N THR A 367 59.10 -34.89 -26.02
CA THR A 367 58.95 -33.45 -26.13
C THR A 367 57.48 -33.08 -25.98
N VAL A 368 57.21 -32.04 -25.17
CA VAL A 368 55.89 -31.43 -25.04
C VAL A 368 55.96 -29.98 -25.48
N GLU A 369 55.14 -29.62 -26.45
CA GLU A 369 55.01 -28.26 -26.95
C GLU A 369 53.62 -27.71 -26.62
N ILE A 370 53.59 -26.51 -26.04
CA ILE A 370 52.34 -25.79 -25.73
C ILE A 370 52.26 -24.58 -26.64
N HIS A 371 51.31 -24.62 -27.56
CA HIS A 371 51.02 -23.56 -28.50
C HIS A 371 49.72 -22.86 -28.10
N SER A 372 49.70 -21.54 -28.26
CA SER A 372 48.56 -20.71 -27.92
C SER A 372 48.30 -19.70 -29.02
N ARG A 373 47.04 -19.48 -29.35
CA ARG A 373 46.65 -18.51 -30.37
C ARG A 373 45.38 -17.78 -29.99
N ALA A 374 45.36 -16.45 -30.16
CA ALA A 374 44.15 -15.67 -29.98
C ALA A 374 43.07 -16.12 -30.98
N GLU A 375 41.83 -16.24 -30.54
CA GLU A 375 40.76 -16.84 -31.34
C GLU A 375 40.48 -16.10 -32.66
N HIS A 376 40.76 -14.79 -32.70
CA HIS A 376 40.55 -13.94 -33.86
C HIS A 376 41.83 -13.66 -34.67
N ALA A 377 42.96 -14.31 -34.35
CA ALA A 377 44.20 -14.14 -35.09
C ALA A 377 44.09 -14.72 -36.53
N PRO A 378 44.70 -14.09 -37.56
CA PRO A 378 44.74 -14.59 -38.94
C PRO A 378 45.39 -15.97 -39.06
N ALA A 379 45.01 -16.79 -40.05
CA ALA A 379 45.50 -18.19 -40.23
C ALA A 379 47.03 -18.37 -40.17
N ASP A 380 47.77 -17.34 -40.57
CA ASP A 380 49.22 -17.38 -40.80
C ASP A 380 50.08 -16.86 -39.62
N GLU A 381 49.47 -16.67 -38.44
CA GLU A 381 50.09 -16.29 -37.16
C GLU A 381 49.63 -17.25 -36.06
#